data_AF-S4PCZ5-F1
#
_entry.id   AF-S4PCZ5-F1
#
_cell.length_a   1.000
_cell.length_b   1.000
_cell.length_c   1.000
_cell.angle_alpha   90.00
_cell.angle_beta   90.00
_cell.angle_gamma   90.00
#
_symmetry.space_group_name_H-M   'P 1'
#
loop_
_entity.id
_entity.type
_entity.pdbx_description
1 polymer ?
#
loop_
_entity_poly.entity_id
_entity_poly.type
_entity_poly.pdbx_seq_one_letter_code
_entity_poly.pdbx_strand_id
1 'polypeptide(L)'
;MESEFDSPQIFGDGPENQSTNVKWSRPAPPDFNSKKDALIFQQLDIDHYNGQPLQGMPGSQLGPIPIMRMYGVTMEGNSVCCHVHGFTP
;
A
#
# COMPACT_ATOMS: atom_id res chain seq x y z
N MET A 1 -13.92 -26.02 -2.37
CA MET A 1 -14.07 -25.68 -0.94
C MET A 1 -13.48 -24.30 -0.80
N GLU A 2 -14.32 -23.29 -0.97
CA GLU A 2 -13.92 -21.88 -0.93
C GLU A 2 -13.59 -21.55 0.53
N SER A 3 -12.30 -21.42 0.84
CA SER A 3 -11.89 -20.87 2.12
C SER A 3 -12.13 -19.36 2.06
N GLU A 4 -13.29 -18.92 2.52
CA GLU A 4 -13.56 -17.52 2.86
C GLU A 4 -12.53 -17.11 3.93
N PHE A 5 -11.41 -16.54 3.47
CA PHE A 5 -10.52 -15.82 4.35
C PHE A 5 -11.16 -14.46 4.59
N ASP A 6 -12.04 -14.43 5.59
CA ASP A 6 -12.57 -13.20 6.16
C ASP A 6 -11.41 -12.53 6.90
N SER A 7 -10.49 -11.92 6.13
CA SER A 7 -9.86 -10.71 6.62
C SER A 7 -11.02 -9.74 6.75
N PRO A 8 -11.43 -9.33 7.95
CA PRO A 8 -12.38 -8.23 8.03
C PRO A 8 -11.70 -7.10 7.27
N GLN A 9 -12.26 -6.76 6.10
CA GLN A 9 -12.01 -5.48 5.50
C GLN A 9 -12.61 -4.52 6.52
N ILE A 10 -11.77 -4.09 7.47
CA ILE A 10 -12.13 -3.06 8.42
C ILE A 10 -12.21 -1.80 7.57
N PHE A 11 -13.36 -1.61 6.92
CA PHE A 11 -13.88 -0.31 6.54
C PHE A 11 -14.33 0.38 7.82
N GLY A 12 -13.36 0.63 8.70
CA GLY A 12 -13.51 1.65 9.71
C GLY A 12 -13.03 2.94 9.06
N ASP A 13 -13.80 4.01 9.18
CA ASP A 13 -13.18 5.32 9.35
C ASP A 13 -12.30 5.19 10.60
N GLY A 14 -11.08 4.68 10.43
CA GLY A 14 -10.06 4.69 11.47
C GLY A 14 -10.04 6.10 12.04
N PRO A 15 -9.90 6.24 13.37
CA PRO A 15 -10.25 7.46 14.11
C PRO A 15 -9.83 8.63 13.28
N GLU A 16 -10.83 9.33 12.76
CA GLU A 16 -10.69 10.24 11.64
C GLU A 16 -9.33 10.92 11.69
N ASN A 17 -8.49 10.69 10.68
CA ASN A 17 -7.30 11.51 10.43
C ASN A 17 -7.80 12.91 9.99
N GLN A 18 -8.73 13.50 10.73
CA GLN A 18 -8.99 14.90 10.73
C GLN A 18 -7.66 15.52 11.13
N SER A 19 -6.99 16.06 10.13
CA SER A 19 -5.97 17.07 10.27
C SER A 19 -6.54 18.22 11.10
N THR A 20 -6.54 18.06 12.42
CA THR A 20 -7.08 19.05 13.36
C THR A 20 -6.29 20.35 13.30
N ASN A 21 -5.08 20.29 12.74
CA ASN A 21 -4.23 21.44 12.53
C ASN A 21 -3.49 21.36 11.17
N VAL A 22 -3.86 22.25 10.26
CA VAL A 22 -3.22 22.40 8.94
C VAL A 22 -1.70 22.59 9.05
N LYS A 23 -1.20 23.20 10.14
CA LYS A 23 0.24 23.42 10.38
C LYS A 23 1.07 22.14 10.40
N TRP A 24 0.49 21.04 10.88
CA TRP A 24 1.20 19.77 11.10
C TRP A 24 0.81 18.69 10.10
N SER A 25 -0.09 19.02 9.18
CA SER A 25 -0.61 18.10 8.19
C SER A 25 0.36 18.01 7.01
N ARG A 26 0.42 16.84 6.39
CA ARG A 26 1.09 16.73 5.10
C ARG A 26 0.33 17.53 4.05
N PRO A 27 1.01 18.01 3.01
CA PRO A 27 0.34 18.57 1.83
C PRO A 27 -0.65 17.56 1.24
N ALA A 28 -1.66 18.07 0.54
CA ALA A 28 -2.49 17.22 -0.30
C ALA A 28 -1.63 16.62 -1.43
N PRO A 29 -1.86 15.35 -1.80
CA PRO A 29 -1.18 14.77 -2.95
C PRO A 29 -1.55 15.53 -4.23
N PRO A 30 -0.61 15.68 -5.18
CA PRO A 30 -0.91 16.26 -6.48
C PRO A 30 -1.85 15.35 -7.28
N ASP A 31 -2.47 15.90 -8.33
CA ASP A 31 -3.19 15.09 -9.32
C ASP A 31 -2.25 14.03 -9.92
N PHE A 32 -2.63 12.75 -9.83
CA PHE A 32 -1.78 11.63 -10.23
C PHE A 32 -2.51 10.69 -11.21
N ASN A 33 -1.84 10.38 -12.33
CA ASN A 33 -2.29 9.41 -13.31
C ASN A 33 -1.29 8.26 -13.44
N SER A 34 -1.67 7.08 -12.94
CA SER A 34 -0.83 5.88 -12.94
C SER A 34 -0.38 5.38 -14.33
N LYS A 35 -1.01 5.84 -15.42
CA LYS A 35 -0.63 5.47 -16.80
C LYS A 35 0.40 6.41 -17.42
N LYS A 36 0.65 7.57 -16.80
CA LYS A 36 1.48 8.64 -17.38
C LYS A 36 2.59 9.07 -16.43
N ASP A 37 2.28 9.12 -15.14
CA ASP A 37 3.15 9.71 -14.13
C ASP A 37 3.94 8.63 -13.40
N ALA A 38 5.22 8.93 -13.14
CA ALA A 38 6.06 8.09 -12.32
C ALA A 38 5.83 8.43 -10.84
N LEU A 39 5.63 7.40 -10.00
CA LEU A 39 5.65 7.56 -8.55
C LEU A 39 7.10 7.44 -8.05
N ILE A 40 7.68 8.56 -7.63
CA ILE A 40 9.06 8.63 -7.13
C ILE A 40 9.01 8.98 -5.65
N PHE A 41 9.61 8.13 -4.80
CA PHE A 41 9.64 8.34 -3.36
C PHE A 41 10.88 7.71 -2.73
N GLN A 42 11.32 8.27 -1.60
CA GLN A 42 12.36 7.67 -0.77
C GLN A 42 11.71 6.68 0.21
N GLN A 43 12.15 5.42 0.14
CA GLN A 43 11.74 4.38 1.09
C GLN A 43 12.37 4.65 2.48
N LEU A 44 11.58 4.39 3.53
CA LEU A 44 11.95 4.57 4.94
C LEU A 44 11.85 3.27 5.74
N ASP A 45 10.78 2.49 5.54
CA ASP A 45 10.58 1.21 6.22
C ASP A 45 9.97 0.15 5.28
N ILE A 46 10.13 -1.13 5.61
CA ILE A 46 9.59 -2.26 4.86
C ILE A 46 9.07 -3.32 5.83
N ASP A 47 7.83 -3.78 5.60
CA ASP A 47 7.28 -4.96 6.25
C ASP A 47 6.61 -5.90 5.23
N HIS A 48 5.96 -6.96 5.72
CA HIS A 48 5.13 -7.82 4.88
C HIS A 48 3.88 -8.29 5.62
N TYR A 49 2.87 -8.69 4.84
CA TYR A 49 1.73 -9.46 5.32
C TYR A 49 1.41 -10.58 4.32
N ASN A 50 0.68 -11.60 4.77
CA ASN A 50 0.22 -12.67 3.89
C ASN A 50 -1.13 -12.33 3.28
N GLY A 51 -1.25 -12.42 1.96
CA GLY A 51 -2.48 -12.13 1.22
C GLY A 51 -2.65 -12.99 -0.03
N GLN A 52 -3.66 -12.67 -0.83
CA GLN A 52 -3.91 -13.38 -2.09
C GLN A 52 -2.96 -12.92 -3.19
N PRO A 53 -2.56 -13.81 -4.11
CA PRO A 53 -1.72 -13.46 -5.24
C PRO A 53 -2.43 -12.47 -6.18
N LEU A 54 -1.66 -11.50 -6.70
CA LEU A 54 -2.15 -10.58 -7.71
C LEU A 54 -2.04 -11.23 -9.09
N GLN A 55 -3.17 -11.32 -9.79
CA GLN A 55 -3.24 -11.97 -11.11
C GLN A 55 -2.22 -11.34 -12.08
N GLY A 56 -1.46 -12.21 -12.76
CA GLY A 56 -0.46 -11.79 -13.75
C GLY A 56 0.90 -11.40 -13.18
N MET A 57 1.07 -11.43 -11.85
CA MET A 57 2.38 -11.29 -11.22
C MET A 57 3.11 -12.65 -11.14
N PRO A 58 4.46 -12.68 -11.20
CA PRO A 58 5.24 -13.90 -11.03
C PRO A 58 5.03 -14.59 -9.67
N GLY A 59 5.56 -15.79 -9.48
CA GLY A 59 5.48 -16.53 -8.21
C GLY A 59 4.21 -17.36 -8.02
N SER A 60 3.98 -17.86 -6.80
CA SER A 60 2.84 -18.75 -6.51
C SER A 60 1.50 -18.04 -6.77
N GLN A 61 0.67 -18.68 -7.59
CA GLN A 61 -0.73 -18.27 -7.80
C GLN A 61 -1.68 -18.97 -6.82
N LEU A 62 -1.15 -19.76 -5.89
CA LEU A 62 -1.89 -20.40 -4.81
C LEU A 62 -1.54 -19.67 -3.50
N GLY A 63 -2.53 -18.98 -2.95
CA GLY A 63 -2.40 -18.22 -1.70
C GLY A 63 -2.47 -19.08 -0.43
N PRO A 64 -2.14 -18.51 0.74
CA PRO A 64 -1.65 -17.14 0.92
C PRO A 64 -0.16 -16.99 0.58
N ILE A 65 0.22 -15.84 0.01
CA ILE A 65 1.61 -15.49 -0.34
C ILE A 65 2.05 -14.21 0.40
N PRO A 66 3.37 -14.02 0.65
CA PRO A 66 3.88 -12.78 1.23
C PRO A 66 3.76 -11.61 0.24
N ILE A 67 3.20 -10.50 0.71
CA ILE A 67 3.14 -9.20 0.01
C ILE A 67 3.96 -8.21 0.82
N MET A 68 4.96 -7.60 0.20
CA MET A 68 5.80 -6.61 0.87
C MET A 68 5.11 -5.24 0.86
N ARG A 69 5.18 -4.49 1.96
CA ARG A 69 4.78 -3.09 2.01
C ARG A 69 6.02 -2.23 2.21
N MET A 70 6.23 -1.29 1.29
CA MET A 70 7.28 -0.28 1.41
C MET A 70 6.65 1.05 1.77
N TYR A 71 7.09 1.65 2.87
CA TYR A 71 6.65 2.96 3.31
C TYR A 71 7.71 4.00 2.97
N GLY A 72 7.26 5.19 2.59
CA GLY A 72 8.18 6.26 2.29
C GLY A 72 7.52 7.61 2.03
N VAL A 73 8.29 8.53 1.49
CA VAL A 73 7.88 9.91 1.27
C VAL A 73 8.34 10.43 -0.09
N THR A 74 7.47 11.13 -0.82
CA THR A 74 7.84 11.81 -2.08
C THR A 74 8.64 13.08 -1.79
N MET A 75 9.30 13.65 -2.79
CA MET A 75 10.01 14.93 -2.63
C MET A 75 9.08 16.08 -2.21
N GLU A 76 7.81 16.00 -2.57
CA GLU A 76 6.74 16.95 -2.22
C GLU A 76 6.16 16.72 -0.81
N GLY A 77 6.65 15.73 -0.07
CA GLY A 77 6.26 15.48 1.32
C GLY A 77 5.02 14.58 1.50
N ASN A 78 4.55 13.92 0.44
CA ASN A 78 3.42 12.99 0.50
C ASN A 78 3.85 11.63 1.06
N SER A 79 3.06 11.06 1.96
CA SER A 79 3.28 9.68 2.42
C SER A 79 2.92 8.67 1.32
N VAL A 80 3.71 7.61 1.21
CA VAL A 80 3.47 6.51 0.26
C VAL A 80 3.46 5.19 1.00
N CYS A 81 2.49 4.33 0.67
CA CYS A 81 2.48 2.91 1.00
C CYS A 81 2.41 2.11 -0.32
N CYS A 82 3.50 1.44 -0.67
CA CYS A 82 3.62 0.69 -1.92
C CYS A 82 3.58 -0.82 -1.64
N HIS A 83 2.63 -1.51 -2.27
CA HIS A 83 2.47 -2.96 -2.16
C HIS A 83 3.23 -3.64 -3.30
N VAL A 84 4.19 -4.49 -2.96
CA VAL A 84 5.01 -5.24 -3.93
C VAL A 84 4.55 -6.69 -3.94
N HIS A 85 4.12 -7.14 -5.12
CA HIS A 85 3.64 -8.49 -5.38
C HIS A 85 4.61 -9.26 -6.27
N GLY A 86 4.45 -10.58 -6.30
CA GLY A 86 5.16 -11.46 -7.23
C GLY A 86 6.59 -11.82 -6.82
N PHE A 87 6.88 -11.72 -5.53
CA PHE A 87 8.10 -12.22 -4.92
C PHE A 87 7.84 -13.59 -4.26
N THR A 88 8.73 -14.55 -4.47
CA THR A 88 8.74 -15.84 -3.79
C THR A 88 10.19 -16.12 -3.40
N PRO A 89 10.52 -16.30 -2.11
CA PRO A 89 11.90 -16.52 -1.66
C PRO A 89 12.47 -17.86 -2.12
#